data_AF-A0A2G8EFB9-F1
#
_entry.id   AF-A0A2G8EFB9-F1
#
_cell.length_a   1.000
_cell.length_b   1.000
_cell.length_c   1.000
_cell.angle_alpha   90.00
_cell.angle_beta   90.00
_cell.angle_gamma   90.00
#
_symmetry.space_group_name_H-M   'P 1'
#
loop_
_entity.id
_entity.type
_entity.pdbx_description
1 polymer ?
#
loop_
_entity_poly.entity_id
_entity_poly.type
_entity_poly.pdbx_seq_one_letter_code
_entity_poly.pdbx_strand_id
1 'polypeptide(L)' 'MTYIKNTPADTHLADDINDIEESLYELHLRMRDMIQRHLWNGETNGQRMAGLLIESLDGDLIALYQRGAQIRHHLR' A
#
# COMPACT_ATOMS: atom_id res chain seq x y z
N MET A 1 -20.40 30.73 1.54
CA MET A 1 -20.33 29.36 1.00
C MET A 1 -19.35 29.38 -0.16
N THR A 2 -18.07 29.21 0.13
CA THR A 2 -17.02 29.30 -0.89
C THR A 2 -16.97 27.96 -1.61
N TYR A 3 -17.38 27.93 -2.88
CA TYR A 3 -17.15 26.78 -3.75
C TYR A 3 -15.64 26.67 -3.94
N ILE A 4 -14.99 25.74 -3.24
CA ILE A 4 -13.59 25.40 -3.53
C ILE A 4 -13.65 24.63 -4.85
N LYS A 5 -13.31 25.33 -5.93
CA LYS A 5 -13.14 24.70 -7.24
C LYS A 5 -11.80 23.99 -7.17
N ASN A 6 -11.81 22.65 -7.20
CA ASN A 6 -10.57 21.87 -7.31
C ASN A 6 -9.75 22.46 -8.46
N THR A 7 -8.55 22.89 -8.13
CA THR A 7 -7.63 23.46 -9.12
C THR A 7 -7.08 22.31 -9.98
N PRO A 8 -6.60 22.57 -11.22
CA PRO A 8 -5.94 21.54 -12.01
C PRO A 8 -4.77 20.86 -11.26
N ALA A 9 -4.11 21.59 -10.35
CA ALA A 9 -3.05 21.06 -9.50
C ALA A 9 -3.58 20.03 -8.47
N ASP A 10 -4.78 20.25 -7.91
CA ASP A 10 -5.43 19.30 -7.00
C ASP A 10 -5.82 18.01 -7.75
N THR A 11 -6.20 18.12 -9.02
CA THR A 11 -6.47 16.95 -9.88
C THR A 11 -5.20 16.14 -10.16
N HIS A 12 -4.10 16.80 -10.52
CA HIS A 12 -2.82 16.10 -10.74
C HIS A 12 -2.31 15.41 -9.47
N LEU A 13 -2.41 16.06 -8.32
CA LEU A 13 -2.04 15.45 -7.04
C LEU A 13 -2.96 14.26 -6.70
N ALA A 14 -4.26 14.33 -7.03
CA ALA A 14 -5.16 13.22 -6.81
C ALA A 14 -4.81 12.00 -7.70
N ASP A 15 -4.41 12.24 -8.95
CA ASP A 15 -3.94 11.19 -9.86
C ASP A 15 -2.64 10.56 -9.34
N ASP A 16 -1.65 11.36 -8.93
CA ASP A 16 -0.39 10.87 -8.34
C ASP A 16 -0.65 9.99 -7.10
N ILE A 17 -1.60 10.38 -6.24
CA ILE A 17 -1.96 9.60 -5.04
C ILE A 17 -2.69 8.30 -5.41
N ASN A 18 -3.56 8.32 -6.42
CA ASN A 18 -4.22 7.10 -6.90
C ASN A 18 -3.20 6.09 -7.46
N ASP A 19 -2.21 6.55 -8.24
CA ASP A 19 -1.16 5.70 -8.79
C ASP A 19 -0.29 5.07 -7.69
N ILE A 20 -0.02 5.83 -6.61
CA ILE A 20 0.66 5.30 -5.42
C ILE A 20 -0.21 4.26 -4.72
N GLU A 21 -1.50 4.53 -4.49
CA GLU A 21 -2.43 3.58 -3.87
C GLU A 21 -2.52 2.26 -4.67
N GLU A 22 -2.57 2.34 -6.00
CA GLU A 22 -2.57 1.17 -6.89
C GLU A 22 -1.27 0.38 -6.79
N SER A 23 -0.12 1.05 -6.86
CA SER A 23 1.20 0.42 -6.72
C SER A 23 1.38 -0.30 -5.37
N LEU A 24 0.87 0.31 -4.28
CA LEU A 24 0.87 -0.31 -2.95
C LEU A 24 -0.04 -1.54 -2.91
N TYR A 25 -1.22 -1.48 -3.53
CA TYR A 25 -2.13 -2.63 -3.61
C TYR A 25 -1.51 -3.81 -4.37
N GLU A 26 -0.86 -3.57 -5.51
CA GLU A 26 -0.16 -4.63 -6.25
C GLU A 26 1.00 -5.24 -5.46
N LEU A 27 1.72 -4.41 -4.69
CA LEU A 27 2.79 -4.88 -3.82
C LEU A 27 2.22 -5.73 -2.67
N HIS A 28 1.12 -5.31 -2.03
CA HIS A 28 0.41 -6.10 -1.02
C HIS A 28 0.06 -7.50 -1.53
N LEU A 29 -0.53 -7.61 -2.73
CA LEU A 29 -0.89 -8.90 -3.31
C LEU A 29 0.32 -9.81 -3.52
N ARG A 30 1.44 -9.25 -4.01
CA ARG A 30 2.70 -9.99 -4.18
C ARG A 30 3.28 -10.44 -2.84
N MET A 31 3.24 -9.58 -1.82
CA MET A 31 3.73 -9.91 -0.49
C MET A 31 2.88 -10.99 0.17
N ARG A 32 1.55 -10.92 0.06
CA ARG A 32 0.63 -11.95 0.55
C ARG A 32 0.90 -13.33 -0.06
N ASP A 33 1.16 -13.39 -1.36
CA ASP A 33 1.57 -14.61 -2.06
C ASP A 33 2.95 -15.12 -1.57
N MET A 34 3.91 -14.22 -1.34
CA MET A 34 5.21 -14.58 -0.76
C MET A 34 5.11 -15.09 0.68
N ILE A 35 4.27 -14.49 1.52
CA ILE A 35 3.97 -14.97 2.88
C ILE A 35 3.41 -16.39 2.78
N GLN A 36 2.44 -16.63 1.89
CA GLN A 36 1.89 -17.97 1.69
C GLN A 36 2.97 -18.99 1.32
N ARG A 37 3.86 -18.66 0.38
CA ARG A 37 4.92 -19.57 -0.05
C ARG A 37 6.00 -19.79 1.01
N HIS A 38 6.42 -18.75 1.71
CA HIS A 38 7.66 -18.79 2.50
C HIS A 38 7.41 -18.90 4.00
N LEU A 39 6.40 -18.20 4.54
CA LEU A 39 6.06 -18.30 5.96
C LEU A 39 5.43 -19.66 6.25
N TRP A 40 4.34 -19.97 5.54
CA TRP A 40 3.53 -21.16 5.84
C TRP A 40 4.07 -22.43 5.18
N ASN A 41 4.60 -22.31 3.95
CA ASN A 41 5.07 -23.45 3.15
C ASN A 41 6.59 -23.50 2.97
N GLY A 42 7.35 -22.70 3.72
CA GLY A 42 8.82 -22.70 3.65
C GLY A 42 9.43 -24.02 4.13
N GLU A 43 10.32 -24.58 3.31
CA GLU A 43 11.06 -25.83 3.54
C GLU A 43 12.18 -25.66 4.58
N THR A 44 12.74 -24.45 4.67
CA THR A 44 13.84 -24.15 5.59
C THR A 44 13.45 -23.09 6.62
N ASN A 45 14.15 -23.09 7.76
CA ASN A 45 13.99 -22.03 8.77
C ASN A 45 14.29 -20.63 8.21
N GLY A 46 15.24 -20.52 7.29
CA GLY A 46 15.56 -19.26 6.61
C GLY A 46 14.39 -18.74 5.76
N GLN A 47 13.71 -19.62 5.02
CA GLN A 47 12.53 -19.25 4.25
C GLN A 47 11.38 -18.80 5.17
N ARG A 48 11.13 -19.51 6.27
CA ARG A 48 10.10 -19.12 7.24
C ARG A 48 10.41 -17.77 7.90
N MET A 49 11.67 -17.54 8.25
CA MET A 49 12.12 -16.25 8.78
C MET A 49 11.94 -15.12 7.78
N ALA A 50 12.27 -15.34 6.50
CA ALA A 50 11.99 -14.37 5.45
C ALA A 50 10.48 -14.10 5.31
N GLY A 51 9.64 -15.14 5.40
CA GLY A 51 8.19 -15.01 5.40
C GLY A 51 7.65 -14.15 6.54
N LEU A 52 8.17 -14.31 7.76
CA LEU A 52 7.83 -13.47 8.92
C LEU A 52 8.21 -12.00 8.70
N LEU A 53 9.39 -11.75 8.13
CA LEU A 53 9.83 -10.38 7.82
C LEU A 53 8.95 -9.73 6.76
N ILE A 54 8.53 -10.49 5.74
CA ILE A 54 7.61 -10.02 4.71
C ILE A 54 6.24 -9.72 5.30
N GLU A 55 5.73 -10.54 6.23
CA GLU A 55 4.46 -10.28 6.94
C GLU A 55 4.52 -8.96 7.72
N SER A 56 5.63 -8.69 8.42
CA SER A 56 5.82 -7.39 9.10
C SER A 56 5.81 -6.22 8.12
N LEU A 57 6.49 -6.35 6.98
CA LEU A 57 6.52 -5.31 5.95
C LEU A 57 5.14 -5.10 5.31
N ASP A 58 4.33 -6.15 5.15
CA ASP A 58 2.96 -6.04 4.64
C ASP A 58 2.08 -5.22 5.60
N GLY A 59 2.29 -5.38 6.91
CA GLY A 59 1.66 -4.54 7.94
C GLY A 59 2.04 -3.06 7.80
N ASP A 60 3.31 -2.76 7.58
CA ASP A 60 3.79 -1.38 7.36
C ASP A 60 3.19 -0.78 6.07
N LEU A 61 3.02 -1.60 5.03
CA LEU A 61 2.42 -1.20 3.77
C LEU A 61 0.95 -0.80 3.92
N ILE A 62 0.17 -1.50 4.77
CA ILE A 62 -1.20 -1.11 5.11
C ILE A 62 -1.22 0.30 5.74
N ALA A 63 -0.25 0.62 6.59
CA ALA A 63 -0.16 1.96 7.18
C ALA A 63 0.12 3.04 6.12
N LEU A 64 0.90 2.74 5.08
CA LEU A 64 1.10 3.64 3.95
C LEU A 64 -0.19 3.84 3.16
N TYR A 65 -0.96 2.78 2.91
CA TYR A 65 -2.24 2.85 2.23
C TYR A 65 -3.24 3.76 2.97
N GLN A 66 -3.30 3.65 4.30
CA GLN A 66 -4.15 4.51 5.13
C GLN A 66 -3.77 6.00 5.03
N ARG A 67 -2.47 6.31 4.91
CA ARG A 67 -1.99 7.69 4.72
C ARG A 67 -2.33 8.23 3.34
N GLY A 68 -2.21 7.42 2.28
CA GLY A 68 -2.69 7.78 0.93
C GLY A 68 -4.17 8.14 0.94
N ALA A 69 -4.99 7.31 1.59
CA ALA A 69 -6.42 7.54 1.69
C ALA A 69 -6.77 8.83 2.46
N GLN A 70 -5.99 9.18 3.49
CA GLN A 70 -6.12 10.45 4.20
C GLN A 70 -5.77 11.64 3.31
N ILE A 71 -4.69 11.58 2.53
CA ILE A 71 -4.34 12.63 1.57
C ILE A 71 -5.48 12.82 0.58
N ARG A 72 -5.98 11.73 -0.02
CA ARG A 72 -7.10 11.76 -0.96
C ARG A 72 -8.37 12.36 -0.34
N HIS A 73 -8.63 12.12 0.95
CA HIS A 73 -9.75 12.75 1.65
C HIS A 73 -9.61 14.28 1.73
N HIS A 74 -8.39 14.81 1.83
CA HIS A 74 -8.14 16.26 1.83
C HIS A 74 -8.25 16.91 0.44
N LEU A 75 -8.24 16.11 -0.64
CA LEU A 75 -8.37 16.59 -2.04
C LEU A 75 -9.82 16.55 -2.55
N ARG A 76 -10.78 16.08 -1.73
CA ARG A 76 -12.20 15.94 -2.07
C ARG A 76 -13.04 17.10 -1.57
#